data_AF-A0A939NU47-F1
#
_entry.id   AF-A0A939NU47-F1
#
_cell.length_a   1.000
_cell.length_b   1.000
_cell.length_c   1.000
_cell.angle_alpha   90.00
_cell.angle_beta   90.00
_cell.angle_gamma   90.00
#
_symmetry.space_group_name_H-M   'P 1'
#
loop_
_entity.id
_entity.type
_entity.pdbx_description
1 polymer ?
#
loop_
_entity_poly.entity_id
_entity_poly.type
_entity_poly.pdbx_seq_one_letter_code
_entity_poly.pdbx_strand_id
1 'polypeptide(L)'
;MTLVWSDGPLGKTTYGDVFHQNEVEQSTYNFEYADVDFLFTCFEQYEKEAQQLLALETPLPLPAYERILKAAHSFNLLDARKAISVTERQRYILRIRTLTKAVAEAYYASVKRSASRCATRINKRRPCLRILFWWKSALKSCHQSAAQPGGIFAANVTAELDNAGLAHGKVEWFAAPRRLALKVANGGGASRSRSGKRGPAIARAFDAEGKPSKAAEGWARGCGITVDQAERLTTDKGEWLLYRAHVKGESTEALLPNMIASSLAKLPIPKLMRWGASDVHFVRPVHTVTLLLGDKVIPATILGIPSDRVIRGHRFMGEPEFTIDHADQYPQILLERGKVIADYEQRKAKIKADAQEAARKIGGQADLSESLLEEVTSLVEWPVVLTAKFEENSSRCRLKRWFTP
;
A
#
# COMPACT_ATOMS: atom_id res chain seq x y z
N MET A 1 -28.59 18.60 2.36
CA MET A 1 -27.94 17.35 1.86
C MET A 1 -28.80 16.77 0.75
N THR A 2 -28.27 16.59 -0.47
CA THR A 2 -29.05 16.18 -1.67
C THR A 2 -28.72 14.77 -2.16
N LEU A 3 -27.97 13.98 -1.39
CA LEU A 3 -27.63 12.61 -1.74
C LEU A 3 -28.90 11.76 -1.76
N VAL A 4 -29.15 11.06 -2.86
CA VAL A 4 -30.31 10.16 -3.00
C VAL A 4 -30.03 8.90 -2.20
N TRP A 5 -30.89 8.59 -1.23
CA TRP A 5 -30.81 7.38 -0.42
C TRP A 5 -31.48 6.20 -1.14
N SER A 6 -32.69 6.43 -1.64
CA SER A 6 -33.46 5.46 -2.42
C SER A 6 -34.39 6.18 -3.39
N ASP A 7 -34.62 5.56 -4.54
CA ASP A 7 -35.60 6.00 -5.53
C ASP A 7 -36.57 4.85 -5.77
N GLY A 8 -37.83 5.04 -5.37
CA GLY A 8 -38.82 3.97 -5.30
C GLY A 8 -40.24 4.44 -5.66
N PRO A 9 -41.23 3.54 -5.60
CA PRO A 9 -42.61 3.83 -6.04
C PRO A 9 -43.33 4.91 -5.21
N LEU A 10 -42.79 5.25 -4.04
CA LEU A 10 -43.28 6.34 -3.17
C LEU A 10 -42.53 7.67 -3.39
N GLY A 11 -41.68 7.73 -4.41
CA GLY A 11 -40.85 8.88 -4.73
C GLY A 11 -39.41 8.73 -4.25
N LYS A 12 -38.67 9.82 -4.44
CA LYS A 12 -37.24 9.90 -4.18
C LYS A 12 -36.99 10.32 -2.73
N THR A 13 -36.33 9.47 -1.96
CA THR A 13 -35.89 9.76 -0.59
C THR A 13 -34.43 10.16 -0.60
N THR A 14 -34.10 11.29 0.03
CA THR A 14 -32.74 11.76 0.18
C THR A 14 -32.17 11.37 1.55
N TYR A 15 -30.84 11.36 1.67
CA TYR A 15 -30.14 11.20 2.93
C TYR A 15 -30.59 12.25 3.95
N GLY A 16 -30.85 13.48 3.49
CA GLY A 16 -31.35 14.56 4.33
C GLY A 16 -32.69 14.22 4.97
N ASP A 17 -33.61 13.62 4.22
CA ASP A 17 -34.94 13.25 4.73
C ASP A 17 -34.87 12.22 5.86
N VAL A 18 -33.83 11.37 5.87
CA VAL A 18 -33.66 10.31 6.87
C VAL A 18 -32.80 10.76 8.06
N PHE A 19 -31.70 11.47 7.82
CA PHE A 19 -30.68 11.70 8.85
C PHE A 19 -30.56 13.15 9.31
N HIS A 20 -31.13 14.14 8.60
CA HIS A 20 -30.92 15.54 8.96
C HIS A 20 -31.40 15.86 10.38
N GLN A 21 -32.63 15.45 10.71
CA GLN A 21 -33.18 15.69 12.05
C GLN A 21 -32.35 15.01 13.13
N ASN A 22 -31.94 13.75 12.91
CA ASN A 22 -31.08 13.03 13.85
C ASN A 22 -29.71 13.70 14.01
N GLU A 23 -29.10 14.21 12.93
CA GLU A 23 -27.83 14.95 13.03
C GLU A 23 -27.97 16.26 13.82
N VAL A 24 -29.07 16.99 13.66
CA VAL A 24 -29.36 18.20 14.45
C VAL A 24 -29.49 17.82 15.92
N GLU A 25 -30.38 16.88 16.26
CA GLU A 25 -30.63 16.48 17.65
C GLU A 25 -29.38 15.91 18.33
N GLN A 26 -28.64 15.03 17.65
CA GLN A 26 -27.40 14.46 18.19
C GLN A 26 -26.32 15.52 18.38
N SER A 27 -26.19 16.48 17.47
CA SER A 27 -25.21 17.57 17.61
C SER A 27 -25.57 18.46 18.79
N THR A 28 -26.82 18.88 18.90
CA THR A 28 -27.33 19.68 20.03
C THR A 28 -27.10 18.95 21.35
N TYR A 29 -27.43 17.66 21.45
CA TYR A 29 -27.14 16.87 22.64
C TYR A 29 -25.63 16.82 22.94
N ASN A 30 -24.81 16.42 21.97
CA ASN A 30 -23.37 16.21 22.16
C ASN A 30 -22.63 17.49 22.55
N PHE A 31 -23.03 18.64 22.04
CA PHE A 31 -22.33 19.91 22.25
C PHE A 31 -22.91 20.77 23.35
N GLU A 32 -24.19 20.64 23.69
CA GLU A 32 -24.87 21.56 24.60
C GLU A 32 -25.44 20.88 25.84
N TYR A 33 -26.16 19.76 25.67
CA TYR A 33 -26.99 19.19 26.74
C TYR A 33 -26.43 17.93 27.42
N ALA A 34 -25.41 17.29 26.86
CA ALA A 34 -24.86 16.08 27.47
C ALA A 34 -24.30 16.38 28.88
N ASP A 35 -24.77 15.61 29.86
CA ASP A 35 -24.43 15.73 31.27
C ASP A 35 -22.99 15.24 31.51
N VAL A 36 -22.11 16.19 31.81
CA VAL A 36 -20.68 15.96 31.96
C VAL A 36 -20.35 15.11 33.18
N ASP A 37 -21.00 15.35 34.32
CA ASP A 37 -20.72 14.65 35.58
C ASP A 37 -21.19 13.19 35.49
N PHE A 38 -22.36 12.98 34.89
CA PHE A 38 -22.85 11.64 34.59
C PHE A 38 -21.92 10.90 33.62
N LEU A 39 -21.40 11.56 32.59
CA LEU A 39 -20.50 10.95 31.61
C LEU A 39 -19.14 10.57 32.21
N PHE A 40 -18.60 11.37 33.13
CA PHE A 40 -17.41 10.98 33.91
C PHE A 40 -17.69 9.72 34.74
N THR A 41 -18.82 9.69 35.45
CA THR A 41 -19.26 8.53 36.22
C THR A 41 -19.41 7.29 35.34
N CYS A 42 -20.03 7.42 34.17
CA CYS A 42 -20.17 6.35 33.20
C CYS A 42 -18.82 5.80 32.74
N PHE A 43 -17.88 6.69 32.39
CA PHE A 43 -16.55 6.26 31.98
C PHE A 43 -15.86 5.42 33.06
N GLU A 44 -15.86 5.92 34.29
CA GLU A 44 -15.23 5.24 35.42
C GLU A 44 -15.90 3.90 35.73
N GLN A 45 -17.22 3.86 35.69
CA GLN A 45 -17.97 2.63 35.97
C GLN A 45 -17.74 1.57 34.87
N TYR A 46 -17.73 1.96 33.59
CA TYR A 46 -17.44 1.05 32.49
C TYR A 46 -16.00 0.56 32.49
N GLU A 47 -15.03 1.41 32.82
CA GLU A 47 -13.64 0.99 33.01
C GLU A 47 -13.54 -0.03 34.15
N LYS A 48 -14.15 0.26 35.30
CA LYS A 48 -14.15 -0.63 36.46
C LYS A 48 -14.76 -1.99 36.13
N GLU A 49 -15.92 -2.00 35.47
CA GLU A 49 -16.59 -3.24 35.06
C GLU A 49 -15.73 -4.03 34.06
N ALA A 50 -15.09 -3.37 33.09
CA ALA A 50 -14.17 -4.02 32.16
C ALA A 50 -12.97 -4.65 32.88
N GLN A 51 -12.37 -3.96 33.86
CA GLN A 51 -11.27 -4.48 34.67
C GLN A 51 -11.71 -5.69 35.51
N GLN A 52 -12.87 -5.62 36.15
CA GLN A 52 -13.43 -6.72 36.94
C GLN A 52 -13.65 -7.97 36.08
N LEU A 53 -14.25 -7.82 34.90
CA LEU A 53 -14.48 -8.93 33.96
C LEU A 53 -13.19 -9.59 33.46
N LEU A 54 -12.11 -8.81 33.34
CA LEU A 54 -10.79 -9.30 32.97
C LEU A 54 -10.04 -9.95 34.14
N ALA A 55 -10.36 -9.56 35.38
CA ALA A 55 -9.72 -10.07 36.61
C ALA A 55 -10.36 -11.37 37.14
N LEU A 56 -11.47 -11.83 36.56
CA LEU A 56 -12.08 -13.11 36.90
C LEU A 56 -11.10 -14.28 36.68
N GLU A 57 -11.23 -15.36 37.46
CA GLU A 57 -10.44 -16.59 37.29
C GLU A 57 -10.50 -17.12 35.85
N THR A 58 -11.70 -17.01 35.25
CA THR A 58 -11.89 -17.17 33.81
C THR A 58 -12.29 -15.82 33.22
N PRO A 59 -11.34 -15.08 32.59
CA PRO A 59 -11.63 -13.78 32.03
C PRO A 59 -12.73 -13.83 30.96
N LEU A 60 -13.61 -12.82 30.94
CA LEU A 60 -14.70 -12.67 29.98
C LEU A 60 -14.40 -11.53 28.98
N PRO A 61 -13.61 -11.79 27.92
CA PRO A 61 -13.11 -10.74 27.04
C PRO A 61 -14.18 -10.06 26.18
N LEU A 62 -15.21 -10.79 25.73
CA LEU A 62 -16.27 -10.21 24.88
C LEU A 62 -17.15 -9.22 25.65
N PRO A 63 -17.68 -9.55 26.85
CA PRO A 63 -18.36 -8.56 27.69
C PRO A 63 -17.46 -7.39 28.07
N ALA A 64 -16.19 -7.63 28.42
CA ALA A 64 -15.24 -6.57 28.74
C ALA A 64 -15.02 -5.62 27.55
N TYR A 65 -14.99 -6.14 26.32
CA TYR A 65 -14.90 -5.34 25.10
C TYR A 65 -16.10 -4.40 24.93
N GLU A 66 -17.32 -4.87 25.17
CA GLU A 66 -18.52 -4.04 25.09
C GLU A 66 -18.48 -2.87 26.09
N ARG A 67 -17.96 -3.12 27.30
CA ARG A 67 -17.76 -2.05 28.30
C ARG A 67 -16.77 -1.00 27.82
N ILE A 68 -15.67 -1.44 27.19
CA ILE A 68 -14.68 -0.51 26.60
C ILE A 68 -15.31 0.34 25.50
N LEU A 69 -16.18 -0.23 24.65
CA LEU A 69 -16.88 0.54 23.61
C LEU A 69 -17.76 1.64 24.23
N LYS A 70 -18.46 1.33 25.32
CA LYS A 70 -19.26 2.31 26.06
C LYS A 70 -18.38 3.38 26.71
N ALA A 71 -17.27 3.00 27.34
CA ALA A 71 -16.31 3.96 27.89
C ALA A 71 -15.73 4.88 26.81
N ALA A 72 -15.36 4.33 25.65
CA ALA A 72 -14.86 5.10 24.52
C ALA A 72 -15.91 6.07 23.96
N HIS A 73 -17.19 5.66 23.93
CA HIS A 73 -18.29 6.53 23.55
C HIS A 73 -18.50 7.67 24.55
N SER A 74 -18.55 7.38 25.86
CA SER A 74 -18.64 8.41 26.91
C SER A 74 -17.48 9.41 26.83
N PHE A 75 -16.25 8.93 26.57
CA PHE A 75 -15.10 9.80 26.34
C PHE A 75 -15.27 10.73 25.12
N ASN A 76 -15.84 10.24 24.01
CA ASN A 76 -16.08 11.08 22.83
C ASN A 76 -17.10 12.18 23.13
N LEU A 77 -18.14 11.89 23.92
CA LEU A 77 -19.12 12.89 24.35
C LEU A 77 -18.48 13.94 25.28
N LEU A 78 -17.64 13.52 26.22
CA LEU A 78 -16.87 14.43 27.07
C LEU A 78 -15.92 15.33 26.26
N ASP A 79 -15.25 14.79 25.23
CA ASP A 79 -14.40 15.57 24.33
C ASP A 79 -15.22 16.55 23.48
N ALA A 80 -16.43 16.16 23.03
CA ALA A 80 -17.35 17.03 22.30
C ALA A 80 -17.85 18.19 23.16
N ARG A 81 -18.20 17.93 24.43
CA ARG A 81 -18.55 18.95 25.44
C ARG A 81 -17.38 19.83 25.86
N LYS A 82 -16.16 19.54 25.37
CA LYS A 82 -14.91 20.23 25.76
C LYS A 82 -14.66 20.18 27.27
N ALA A 83 -15.16 19.15 27.95
CA ALA A 83 -15.04 18.95 29.38
C ALA A 83 -13.67 18.39 29.79
N ILE A 84 -12.86 17.95 28.83
CA ILE A 84 -11.55 17.32 29.05
C ILE A 84 -10.44 18.21 28.46
N SER A 85 -9.42 18.52 29.26
CA SER A 85 -8.23 19.26 28.80
C SER A 85 -7.34 18.42 27.89
N VAL A 86 -6.40 19.06 27.18
CA VAL A 86 -5.48 18.36 26.24
C VAL A 86 -4.64 17.29 26.95
N THR A 87 -4.22 17.54 28.18
CA THR A 87 -3.41 16.61 28.99
C THR A 87 -4.26 15.45 29.51
N GLU A 88 -5.47 15.73 30.00
CA GLU A 88 -6.40 14.69 30.45
C GLU A 88 -6.84 13.79 29.30
N ARG A 89 -7.03 14.35 28.10
CA ARG A 89 -7.37 13.58 26.91
C ARG A 89 -6.36 12.47 26.64
N GLN A 90 -5.07 12.77 26.76
CA GLN A 90 -4.02 11.76 26.61
C GLN A 90 -4.12 10.66 27.66
N ARG A 91 -4.46 11.00 28.91
CA ARG A 91 -4.67 10.05 30.01
C ARG A 91 -5.86 9.11 29.72
N TYR A 92 -6.99 9.63 29.27
CA TYR A 92 -8.16 8.83 28.90
C TYR A 92 -7.86 7.88 27.73
N ILE A 93 -7.17 8.37 26.68
CA ILE A 93 -6.76 7.54 25.54
C ILE A 93 -5.84 6.40 26.00
N LEU A 94 -4.91 6.67 26.92
CA LEU A 94 -4.01 5.66 27.46
C LEU A 94 -4.77 4.60 28.25
N ARG A 95 -5.72 5.00 29.12
CA ARG A 95 -6.61 4.09 29.86
C ARG A 95 -7.37 3.14 28.93
N ILE A 96 -8.07 3.68 27.93
CA ILE A 96 -8.82 2.89 26.93
C ILE A 96 -7.88 1.93 26.19
N ARG A 97 -6.69 2.38 25.80
CA ARG A 97 -5.71 1.55 25.07
C ARG A 97 -5.19 0.40 25.93
N THR A 98 -4.92 0.64 27.21
CA THR A 98 -4.49 -0.39 28.16
C THR A 98 -5.56 -1.47 28.31
N LEU A 99 -6.82 -1.09 28.51
CA LEU A 99 -7.95 -2.03 28.59
C LEU A 99 -8.11 -2.82 27.29
N THR A 100 -8.04 -2.14 26.15
CA THR A 100 -8.19 -2.79 24.83
C THR A 100 -7.09 -3.82 24.60
N LYS A 101 -5.85 -3.53 25.00
CA LYS A 101 -4.74 -4.47 24.94
C LYS A 101 -5.00 -5.69 25.82
N ALA A 102 -5.44 -5.49 27.07
CA ALA A 102 -5.74 -6.58 27.99
C ALA A 102 -6.88 -7.48 27.48
N VAL A 103 -7.93 -6.88 26.89
CA VAL A 103 -9.01 -7.64 26.22
C VAL A 103 -8.47 -8.48 25.06
N ALA A 104 -7.61 -7.91 24.22
CA ALA A 104 -7.04 -8.64 23.09
C ALA A 104 -6.18 -9.83 23.54
N GLU A 105 -5.38 -9.65 24.59
CA GLU A 105 -4.57 -10.72 25.20
C GLU A 105 -5.45 -11.82 25.81
N ALA A 106 -6.46 -11.45 26.58
CA ALA A 106 -7.41 -12.39 27.18
C ALA A 106 -8.23 -13.15 26.12
N TYR A 107 -8.68 -12.46 25.07
CA TYR A 107 -9.37 -13.07 23.93
C TYR A 107 -8.47 -14.06 23.22
N TYR A 108 -7.23 -13.67 22.91
CA TYR A 108 -6.27 -14.56 22.26
C TYR A 108 -5.98 -15.82 23.11
N ALA A 109 -5.81 -15.66 24.43
CA ALA A 109 -5.66 -16.78 25.35
C ALA A 109 -6.92 -17.68 25.40
N SER A 110 -8.12 -17.11 25.30
CA SER A 110 -9.37 -17.88 25.21
C SER A 110 -9.46 -18.70 23.92
N VAL A 111 -9.08 -18.10 22.77
CA VAL A 111 -9.09 -18.76 21.47
C VAL A 111 -8.06 -19.88 21.43
N LYS A 112 -6.86 -19.68 21.99
CA LYS A 112 -5.86 -20.75 22.14
C LYS A 112 -6.40 -21.94 22.94
N ARG A 113 -7.02 -21.70 24.10
CA ARG A 113 -7.64 -22.75 24.92
C ARG A 113 -8.73 -23.50 24.16
N SER A 114 -9.57 -22.79 23.41
CA SER A 114 -10.62 -23.37 22.57
C SER A 114 -10.06 -24.13 21.36
N ALA A 115 -8.99 -23.66 20.73
CA ALA A 115 -8.30 -24.36 19.64
C ALA A 115 -7.69 -25.69 20.11
N SER A 116 -7.13 -25.73 21.33
CA SER A 116 -6.66 -26.97 21.95
C SER A 116 -7.79 -27.98 22.23
N ARG A 117 -9.00 -27.51 22.60
CA ARG A 117 -10.20 -28.38 22.72
C ARG A 117 -10.79 -28.80 21.37
N CYS A 118 -10.70 -27.95 20.35
CA CYS A 118 -11.19 -28.24 19.01
C CYS A 118 -10.31 -29.22 18.23
N ALA A 119 -9.00 -29.26 18.50
CA ALA A 119 -8.10 -30.28 17.94
C ALA A 119 -8.55 -31.71 18.28
N THR A 120 -9.23 -31.89 19.41
CA THR A 120 -9.83 -33.18 19.82
C THR A 120 -11.18 -33.48 19.15
N ARG A 121 -11.82 -32.51 18.49
CA ARG A 121 -13.20 -32.62 17.98
C ARG A 121 -13.39 -32.40 16.48
N ILE A 122 -12.40 -31.85 15.77
CA ILE A 122 -12.56 -31.49 14.34
C ILE A 122 -11.82 -32.52 13.44
N ASN A 123 -12.44 -33.68 13.27
CA ASN A 123 -12.30 -34.50 12.07
C ASN A 123 -13.47 -34.28 11.08
N LYS A 124 -14.25 -33.19 11.22
CA LYS A 124 -15.38 -32.90 10.30
C LYS A 124 -15.59 -31.40 10.06
N ARG A 125 -15.38 -31.02 8.80
CA ARG A 125 -15.97 -29.91 8.01
C ARG A 125 -15.27 -28.53 7.96
N ARG A 126 -15.43 -27.95 6.77
CA ARG A 126 -14.66 -26.93 6.02
C ARG A 126 -14.75 -25.48 6.56
N PRO A 127 -13.86 -24.57 6.12
CA PRO A 127 -13.66 -23.26 6.74
C PRO A 127 -14.60 -22.18 6.17
N CYS A 128 -15.16 -21.35 7.06
CA CYS A 128 -15.81 -20.09 6.71
C CYS A 128 -14.93 -18.90 7.15
N LEU A 129 -14.80 -17.96 6.21
CA LEU A 129 -14.05 -16.71 6.25
C LEU A 129 -14.74 -15.64 7.11
N ARG A 130 -13.98 -14.84 7.86
CA ARG A 130 -14.09 -13.35 7.99
C ARG A 130 -13.30 -12.86 9.21
N ILE A 131 -12.46 -11.85 9.03
CA ILE A 131 -12.24 -10.73 9.97
C ILE A 131 -11.66 -9.55 9.15
N LEU A 132 -12.40 -8.44 9.14
CA LEU A 132 -11.97 -7.10 8.74
C LEU A 132 -11.33 -6.42 9.97
N PHE A 133 -10.13 -5.88 9.84
CA PHE A 133 -9.64 -4.82 10.73
C PHE A 133 -8.94 -3.73 9.93
N TRP A 134 -9.34 -2.49 10.19
CA TRP A 134 -8.92 -1.26 9.52
C TRP A 134 -7.90 -0.53 10.41
N TRP A 135 -6.80 -0.04 9.84
CA TRP A 135 -5.89 0.88 10.53
C TRP A 135 -5.39 1.98 9.58
N LYS A 136 -5.75 3.23 9.90
CA LYS A 136 -5.15 4.49 9.41
C LYS A 136 -3.76 4.67 10.05
N SER A 137 -2.68 4.32 9.35
CA SER A 137 -1.30 4.89 9.50
C SER A 137 -0.26 3.99 8.84
N ALA A 138 -0.18 4.04 7.51
CA ALA A 138 1.04 3.63 6.81
C ALA A 138 1.64 4.80 5.99
N LEU A 139 0.81 5.77 5.58
CA LEU A 139 1.28 6.92 4.80
C LEU A 139 1.92 8.05 5.62
N LYS A 140 1.60 8.19 6.93
CA LYS A 140 2.20 9.25 7.76
C LYS A 140 3.69 9.07 8.04
N SER A 141 4.22 7.84 7.99
CA SER A 141 5.65 7.60 8.24
C SER A 141 6.51 7.76 6.99
N CYS A 142 5.92 7.96 5.80
CA CYS A 142 6.67 8.15 4.56
C CYS A 142 6.90 9.63 4.22
N HIS A 143 6.36 10.56 5.01
CA HIS A 143 6.55 12.01 4.80
C HIS A 143 7.95 12.52 5.17
N GLN A 144 8.86 11.66 5.66
CA GLN A 144 10.21 12.06 6.06
C GLN A 144 11.30 11.70 5.03
N SER A 145 10.96 11.06 3.90
CA SER A 145 11.87 10.96 2.76
C SER A 145 11.15 11.35 1.49
N ALA A 146 11.74 12.25 0.72
CA ALA A 146 11.21 12.90 -0.48
C ALA A 146 10.99 11.95 -1.69
N ALA A 147 10.84 10.65 -1.46
CA ALA A 147 10.75 9.65 -2.52
C ALA A 147 9.51 8.79 -2.32
N GLN A 148 8.50 8.99 -3.19
CA GLN A 148 7.31 8.16 -3.20
C GLN A 148 7.69 6.71 -3.54
N PRO A 149 7.06 5.71 -2.91
CA PRO A 149 7.33 4.29 -3.19
C PRO A 149 7.24 3.93 -4.69
N GLY A 150 6.39 4.63 -5.45
CA GLY A 150 6.27 4.55 -6.91
C GLY A 150 7.56 4.86 -7.65
N GLY A 151 8.14 6.03 -7.37
CA GLY A 151 9.38 6.46 -8.02
C GLY A 151 10.58 5.57 -7.68
N ILE A 152 10.70 5.13 -6.41
CA ILE A 152 11.77 4.20 -5.99
C ILE A 152 11.60 2.85 -6.68
N PHE A 153 10.37 2.34 -6.76
CA PHE A 153 10.11 1.08 -7.44
C PHE A 153 10.49 1.16 -8.92
N ALA A 154 10.14 2.25 -9.60
CA ALA A 154 10.51 2.51 -10.99
C ALA A 154 12.03 2.57 -11.18
N ALA A 155 12.75 3.24 -10.27
CA ALA A 155 14.20 3.34 -10.31
C ALA A 155 14.87 1.96 -10.12
N ASN A 156 14.38 1.17 -9.17
CA ASN A 156 14.87 -0.18 -8.94
C ASN A 156 14.66 -1.08 -10.16
N VAL A 157 13.47 -1.05 -10.77
CA VAL A 157 13.17 -1.86 -11.97
C VAL A 157 14.01 -1.40 -13.16
N THR A 158 14.17 -0.09 -13.37
CA THR A 158 15.05 0.45 -14.41
C THR A 158 16.48 -0.09 -14.26
N ALA A 159 17.03 -0.05 -13.04
CA ALA A 159 18.37 -0.57 -12.78
C ALA A 159 18.49 -2.08 -13.06
N GLU A 160 17.47 -2.88 -12.70
CA GLU A 160 17.46 -4.32 -13.01
C GLU A 160 17.40 -4.59 -14.53
N LEU A 161 16.61 -3.81 -15.28
CA LEU A 161 16.53 -3.90 -16.75
C LEU A 161 17.87 -3.54 -17.41
N ASP A 162 18.50 -2.45 -16.97
CA ASP A 162 19.82 -2.01 -17.45
C ASP A 162 20.90 -3.06 -17.17
N ASN A 163 20.92 -3.62 -15.96
CA ASN A 163 21.88 -4.65 -15.54
C ASN A 163 21.73 -5.93 -16.37
N ALA A 164 20.51 -6.32 -16.71
CA ALA A 164 20.24 -7.44 -17.59
C ALA A 164 20.48 -7.12 -19.09
N GLY A 165 20.80 -5.87 -19.42
CA GLY A 165 21.04 -5.45 -20.79
C GLY A 165 19.79 -5.56 -21.68
N LEU A 166 18.60 -5.46 -21.09
CA LEU A 166 17.33 -5.46 -21.79
C LEU A 166 17.09 -4.06 -22.36
N ALA A 167 16.77 -3.99 -23.66
CA ALA A 167 16.37 -2.73 -24.26
C ALA A 167 14.98 -2.36 -23.72
N HIS A 168 14.86 -1.16 -23.16
CA HIS A 168 13.58 -0.62 -22.70
C HIS A 168 13.48 0.88 -23.01
N GLY A 169 12.25 1.35 -23.15
CA GLY A 169 11.92 2.76 -23.26
C GLY A 169 11.68 3.40 -21.90
N LYS A 170 10.87 4.46 -21.90
CA LYS A 170 10.47 5.19 -20.68
C LYS A 170 9.76 4.23 -19.70
N VAL A 171 10.17 4.30 -18.43
CA VAL A 171 9.51 3.63 -17.32
C VAL A 171 8.62 4.65 -16.61
N GLU A 172 7.31 4.47 -16.73
CA GLU A 172 6.30 5.29 -16.08
C GLU A 172 5.78 4.57 -14.85
N TRP A 173 5.51 5.33 -13.79
CA TRP A 173 5.03 4.78 -12.52
C TRP A 173 3.69 5.38 -12.14
N PHE A 174 2.88 4.57 -11.48
CA PHE A 174 1.54 4.91 -11.05
C PHE A 174 1.36 4.47 -9.62
N ALA A 175 0.83 5.36 -8.77
CA ALA A 175 0.62 5.07 -7.37
C ALA A 175 -0.71 5.65 -6.89
N ALA A 176 -1.50 4.81 -6.23
CA ALA A 176 -2.70 5.23 -5.50
C ALA A 176 -2.78 4.49 -4.16
N PRO A 177 -3.66 4.90 -3.22
CA PRO A 177 -3.73 4.32 -1.88
C PRO A 177 -3.72 2.79 -1.79
N ARG A 178 -4.26 2.11 -2.81
CA ARG A 178 -4.38 0.64 -2.87
C ARG A 178 -3.63 -0.01 -4.05
N ARG A 179 -2.79 0.74 -4.77
CA ARG A 179 -2.12 0.24 -5.98
C ARG A 179 -0.74 0.85 -6.20
N LEU A 180 0.12 0.03 -6.76
CA LEU A 180 1.44 0.40 -7.23
C LEU A 180 1.62 -0.30 -8.58
N ALA A 181 1.96 0.45 -9.62
CA ALA A 181 2.12 -0.10 -10.96
C ALA A 181 3.24 0.61 -11.71
N LEU A 182 3.82 -0.09 -12.68
CA LEU A 182 4.80 0.43 -13.63
C LEU A 182 4.36 0.07 -15.04
N LYS A 183 4.61 0.98 -15.99
CA LYS A 183 4.48 0.73 -17.42
C LYS A 183 5.82 1.01 -18.07
N VAL A 184 6.35 0.03 -18.80
CA VAL A 184 7.63 0.14 -19.49
C VAL A 184 7.35 0.17 -20.99
N ALA A 185 7.70 1.27 -21.65
CA ALA A 185 7.60 1.35 -23.10
C ALA A 185 8.62 0.40 -23.76
N ASN A 186 8.29 -0.19 -24.91
CA ASN A 186 9.20 -0.97 -25.76
C ASN A 186 9.93 -2.15 -25.04
N GLY A 187 9.30 -2.82 -24.07
CA GLY A 187 9.93 -3.84 -23.23
C GLY A 187 10.09 -5.26 -23.80
N GLY A 188 10.11 -5.45 -25.12
CA GLY A 188 10.00 -6.78 -25.76
C GLY A 188 11.30 -7.44 -26.22
N GLY A 189 12.47 -6.85 -25.97
CA GLY A 189 13.75 -7.36 -26.48
C GLY A 189 14.42 -8.36 -25.54
N ALA A 190 15.03 -9.41 -26.09
CA ALA A 190 15.87 -10.34 -25.32
C ALA A 190 17.12 -9.64 -24.76
N SER A 191 17.67 -10.17 -23.66
CA SER A 191 18.89 -9.64 -23.06
C SER A 191 20.04 -9.70 -24.06
N ARG A 192 20.81 -8.61 -24.16
CA ARG A 192 22.03 -8.60 -24.98
C ARG A 192 23.07 -9.52 -24.32
N SER A 193 23.56 -10.51 -25.04
CA SER A 193 24.64 -11.39 -24.57
C SER A 193 25.87 -10.55 -24.21
N ARG A 194 26.21 -10.46 -22.92
CA ARG A 194 27.48 -9.87 -22.47
C ARG A 194 28.14 -10.74 -21.43
N SER A 195 29.22 -11.38 -21.82
CA SER A 195 30.36 -11.61 -20.93
C SER A 195 31.63 -11.78 -21.75
N GLY A 196 32.44 -10.72 -21.79
CA GLY A 196 33.82 -10.78 -22.26
C GLY A 196 34.72 -11.01 -21.05
N LYS A 197 35.32 -12.18 -20.89
CA LYS A 197 36.39 -12.38 -19.91
C LYS A 197 37.69 -11.92 -20.56
N ARG A 198 38.41 -10.98 -19.93
CA ARG A 198 39.75 -10.56 -20.35
C ARG A 198 40.78 -11.54 -19.79
N GLY A 199 41.65 -12.00 -20.67
CA GLY A 199 42.79 -12.84 -20.36
C GLY A 199 44.06 -12.03 -20.18
N PRO A 200 45.21 -12.72 -20.05
CA PRO A 200 46.51 -12.08 -19.98
C PRO A 200 46.81 -11.24 -21.24
N ALA A 201 47.66 -10.22 -21.08
CA ALA A 201 48.18 -9.44 -22.20
C ALA A 201 48.93 -10.34 -23.18
N ILE A 202 48.86 -10.08 -24.49
CA ILE A 202 49.49 -10.91 -25.53
C ILE A 202 50.99 -11.05 -25.29
N ALA A 203 51.65 -9.97 -24.85
CA ALA A 203 53.07 -9.98 -24.48
C ALA A 203 53.44 -10.96 -23.34
N ARG A 204 52.46 -11.45 -22.58
CA ARG A 204 52.62 -12.47 -21.52
C ARG A 204 51.83 -13.75 -21.80
N ALA A 205 51.06 -13.78 -22.88
CA ALA A 205 50.23 -14.90 -23.27
C ALA A 205 50.97 -15.89 -24.16
N PHE A 206 52.02 -15.45 -24.86
CA PHE A 206 52.87 -16.29 -25.72
C PHE A 206 54.34 -16.15 -25.32
N ASP A 207 55.10 -17.22 -25.42
CA ASP A 207 56.56 -17.22 -25.26
C ASP A 207 57.29 -16.79 -26.56
N ALA A 208 58.62 -16.75 -26.53
CA ALA A 208 59.44 -16.31 -27.66
C ALA A 208 59.33 -17.23 -28.88
N GLU A 209 58.86 -18.46 -28.68
CA GLU A 209 58.65 -19.50 -29.69
C GLU A 209 57.19 -19.54 -30.20
N GLY A 210 56.33 -18.64 -29.71
CA GLY A 210 54.93 -18.51 -30.14
C GLY A 210 53.97 -19.53 -29.50
N LYS A 211 54.39 -20.26 -28.45
CA LYS A 211 53.54 -21.19 -27.72
C LYS A 211 52.78 -20.49 -26.59
N PRO A 212 51.56 -20.94 -26.25
CA PRO A 212 50.78 -20.38 -25.15
C PRO A 212 51.49 -20.53 -23.81
N SER A 213 51.51 -19.47 -23.00
CA SER A 213 52.04 -19.53 -21.64
C SER A 213 51.11 -20.30 -20.70
N LYS A 214 51.64 -20.87 -19.62
CA LYS A 214 50.82 -21.57 -18.59
C LYS A 214 49.68 -20.70 -18.04
N ALA A 215 49.86 -19.38 -18.01
CA ALA A 215 48.83 -18.43 -17.59
C ALA A 215 47.71 -18.29 -18.63
N ALA A 216 48.04 -18.29 -19.93
CA ALA A 216 47.06 -18.29 -21.01
C ALA A 216 46.28 -19.62 -21.07
N GLU A 217 46.96 -20.76 -20.91
CA GLU A 217 46.33 -22.08 -20.87
C GLU A 217 45.40 -22.26 -19.67
N GLY A 218 45.85 -21.84 -18.47
CA GLY A 218 45.04 -21.89 -17.26
C GLY A 218 43.80 -21.00 -17.34
N TRP A 219 43.93 -19.81 -17.93
CA TRP A 219 42.82 -18.90 -18.19
C TRP A 219 41.83 -19.47 -19.23
N ALA A 220 42.33 -20.02 -20.34
CA ALA A 220 41.51 -20.61 -21.39
C ALA A 220 40.73 -21.83 -20.86
N ARG A 221 41.39 -22.70 -20.08
CA ARG A 221 40.74 -23.82 -19.39
C ARG A 221 39.66 -23.35 -18.41
N GLY A 222 39.91 -22.27 -17.67
CA GLY A 222 38.90 -21.65 -16.78
C GLY A 222 37.74 -20.96 -17.51
N CYS A 223 37.90 -20.69 -18.81
CA CYS A 223 36.85 -20.17 -19.69
C CYS A 223 36.16 -21.26 -20.52
N GLY A 224 36.65 -22.51 -20.47
CA GLY A 224 36.12 -23.63 -21.25
C GLY A 224 36.50 -23.62 -22.74
N ILE A 225 37.54 -22.88 -23.13
CA ILE A 225 38.03 -22.76 -24.51
C ILE A 225 39.50 -23.16 -24.63
N THR A 226 39.99 -23.35 -25.85
CA THR A 226 41.44 -23.38 -26.14
C THR A 226 41.99 -21.98 -26.37
N VAL A 227 43.30 -21.77 -26.19
CA VAL A 227 43.93 -20.44 -26.39
C VAL A 227 43.76 -19.94 -27.83
N ASP A 228 43.70 -20.85 -28.80
CA ASP A 228 43.49 -20.53 -30.22
C ASP A 228 42.07 -20.02 -30.54
N GLN A 229 41.11 -20.27 -29.65
CA GLN A 229 39.73 -19.80 -29.76
C GLN A 229 39.51 -18.42 -29.13
N ALA A 230 40.55 -17.82 -28.54
CA ALA A 230 40.48 -16.50 -27.93
C ALA A 230 40.63 -15.38 -28.98
N GLU A 231 39.77 -14.36 -28.89
CA GLU A 231 39.89 -13.14 -29.69
C GLU A 231 41.00 -12.24 -29.13
N ARG A 232 41.50 -11.31 -29.95
CA ARG A 232 42.48 -10.30 -29.52
C ARG A 232 41.79 -8.94 -29.39
N LEU A 233 42.02 -8.24 -28.28
CA LEU A 233 41.52 -6.90 -28.03
C LEU A 233 42.71 -5.93 -27.92
N THR A 234 42.88 -5.09 -28.94
CA THR A 234 43.86 -3.99 -28.95
C THR A 234 43.25 -2.76 -28.30
N THR A 235 43.87 -2.22 -27.25
CA THR A 235 43.54 -0.89 -26.69
C THR A 235 44.81 -0.07 -26.55
N ASP A 236 44.70 1.23 -26.30
CA ASP A 236 45.85 2.17 -26.24
C ASP A 236 46.93 1.79 -25.20
N LYS A 237 46.64 0.83 -24.31
CA LYS A 237 47.54 0.33 -23.26
C LYS A 237 48.12 -1.07 -23.56
N GLY A 238 47.86 -1.67 -24.72
CA GLY A 238 48.38 -2.98 -25.13
C GLY A 238 47.39 -3.89 -25.88
N GLU A 239 47.76 -5.15 -26.08
CA GLU A 239 46.87 -6.19 -26.63
C GLU A 239 46.57 -7.26 -25.58
N TRP A 240 45.31 -7.69 -25.49
CA TRP A 240 44.86 -8.72 -24.54
C TRP A 240 44.10 -9.84 -25.24
N LEU A 241 44.17 -11.05 -24.67
CA LEU A 241 43.23 -12.12 -25.04
C LEU A 241 41.84 -11.82 -24.48
N LEU A 242 40.81 -12.09 -25.28
CA LEU A 242 39.40 -11.88 -24.94
C LEU A 242 38.63 -13.14 -25.28
N TYR A 243 37.89 -13.67 -24.29
CA TYR A 243 36.88 -14.68 -24.56
C TYR A 243 35.50 -14.04 -24.47
N ARG A 244 34.77 -14.02 -25.58
CA ARG A 244 33.35 -13.67 -25.61
C ARG A 244 32.55 -14.94 -25.33
N ALA A 245 32.22 -15.17 -24.06
CA ALA A 245 31.31 -16.23 -23.71
C ALA A 245 29.91 -15.87 -24.25
N HIS A 246 29.43 -16.66 -25.20
CA HIS A 246 28.09 -16.53 -25.74
C HIS A 246 27.09 -17.10 -24.73
N VAL A 247 26.81 -16.36 -23.67
CA VAL A 247 25.70 -16.69 -22.77
C VAL A 247 24.42 -16.40 -23.54
N LYS A 248 23.68 -17.45 -23.90
CA LYS A 248 22.36 -17.34 -24.53
C LYS A 248 21.50 -16.49 -23.60
N GLY A 249 21.14 -15.29 -24.07
CA GLY A 249 20.34 -14.35 -23.27
C GLY A 249 19.05 -15.01 -22.80
N GLU A 250 18.73 -14.88 -21.52
CA GLU A 250 17.42 -15.28 -21.01
C GLU A 250 16.35 -14.39 -21.62
N SER A 251 15.17 -14.98 -21.85
CA SER A 251 14.01 -14.24 -22.35
C SER A 251 13.54 -13.23 -21.30
N THR A 252 13.01 -12.09 -21.75
CA THR A 252 12.43 -11.07 -20.87
C THR A 252 11.35 -11.64 -19.97
N GLU A 253 10.53 -12.55 -20.49
CA GLU A 253 9.48 -13.26 -19.75
C GLU A 253 10.02 -14.04 -18.55
N ALA A 254 11.20 -14.67 -18.69
CA ALA A 254 11.84 -15.43 -17.61
C ALA A 254 12.51 -14.53 -16.56
N LEU A 255 13.02 -13.36 -16.98
CA LEU A 255 13.76 -12.44 -16.11
C LEU A 255 12.85 -11.56 -15.25
N LEU A 256 11.72 -11.12 -15.82
CA LEU A 256 10.81 -10.15 -15.20
C LEU A 256 10.35 -10.53 -13.78
N PRO A 257 9.90 -11.78 -13.49
CA PRO A 257 9.44 -12.14 -12.15
C PRO A 257 10.47 -11.87 -11.06
N ASN A 258 11.72 -12.26 -11.30
CA ASN A 258 12.82 -12.09 -10.34
C ASN A 258 13.22 -10.62 -10.18
N MET A 259 13.24 -9.85 -11.28
CA MET A 259 13.51 -8.41 -11.25
C MET A 259 12.48 -7.65 -10.41
N ILE A 260 11.20 -7.98 -10.59
CA ILE A 260 10.10 -7.38 -9.84
C ILE A 260 10.20 -7.77 -8.36
N ALA A 261 10.45 -9.04 -8.04
CA ALA A 261 10.62 -9.49 -6.66
C ALA A 261 11.80 -8.79 -5.95
N SER A 262 12.96 -8.71 -6.62
CA SER A 262 14.15 -7.98 -6.13
C SER A 262 13.83 -6.50 -5.89
N SER A 263 13.17 -5.86 -6.85
CA SER A 263 12.84 -4.43 -6.78
C SER A 263 11.86 -4.09 -5.66
N LEU A 264 10.88 -4.97 -5.41
CA LEU A 264 9.93 -4.83 -4.30
C LEU A 264 10.61 -5.04 -2.94
N ALA A 265 11.55 -5.98 -2.83
CA ALA A 265 12.29 -6.23 -1.59
C ALA A 265 13.20 -5.07 -1.18
N LYS A 266 13.68 -4.29 -2.15
CA LYS A 266 14.55 -3.11 -1.93
C LYS A 266 13.79 -1.84 -1.54
N LEU A 267 12.46 -1.88 -1.44
CA LEU A 267 11.69 -0.70 -1.06
C LEU A 267 11.95 -0.32 0.42
N PRO A 268 12.23 0.96 0.73
CA PRO A 268 12.46 1.41 2.10
C PRO A 268 11.14 1.49 2.88
N ILE A 269 10.65 0.34 3.33
CA ILE A 269 9.40 0.21 4.07
C ILE A 269 9.71 0.17 5.57
N PRO A 270 9.30 1.20 6.35
CA PRO A 270 9.66 1.30 7.76
C PRO A 270 8.97 0.24 8.63
N LYS A 271 7.81 -0.27 8.21
CA LYS A 271 7.07 -1.32 8.92
C LYS A 271 6.44 -2.29 7.93
N LEU A 272 6.98 -3.51 7.92
CA LEU A 272 6.40 -4.62 7.19
C LEU A 272 5.36 -5.32 8.06
N MET A 273 4.31 -5.83 7.42
CA MET A 273 3.28 -6.62 8.07
C MET A 273 3.26 -8.04 7.49
N ARG A 274 3.00 -9.02 8.36
CA ARG A 274 2.67 -10.40 8.01
C ARG A 274 1.17 -10.61 8.14
N TRP A 275 0.55 -11.38 7.25
CA TRP A 275 -0.90 -11.65 7.29
C TRP A 275 -1.23 -13.14 7.20
N GLY A 276 -2.24 -13.56 7.96
CA GLY A 276 -2.69 -14.96 8.00
C GLY A 276 -1.57 -15.92 8.46
N ALA A 277 -1.44 -17.04 7.76
CA ALA A 277 -0.39 -18.04 7.95
C ALA A 277 0.77 -17.91 6.94
N SER A 278 0.80 -16.85 6.13
CA SER A 278 1.84 -16.63 5.13
C SER A 278 3.06 -15.98 5.75
N ASP A 279 4.26 -16.38 5.29
CA ASP A 279 5.53 -15.72 5.66
C ASP A 279 5.88 -14.54 4.74
N VAL A 280 4.96 -14.13 3.86
CA VAL A 280 5.13 -12.95 3.01
C VAL A 280 4.96 -11.68 3.85
N HIS A 281 5.88 -10.73 3.65
CA HIS A 281 5.93 -9.46 4.34
C HIS A 281 5.77 -8.30 3.35
N PHE A 282 4.81 -7.41 3.58
CA PHE A 282 4.62 -6.18 2.79
C PHE A 282 3.88 -5.11 3.60
N VAL A 283 3.77 -3.88 3.09
CA VAL A 283 3.08 -2.77 3.78
C VAL A 283 1.61 -3.12 4.08
N ARG A 284 0.97 -3.86 3.16
CA ARG A 284 -0.43 -4.31 3.23
C ARG A 284 -0.60 -5.65 2.49
N PRO A 285 -1.66 -6.42 2.79
CA PRO A 285 -2.00 -7.59 2.01
C PRO A 285 -2.22 -7.24 0.53
N VAL A 286 -1.51 -7.92 -0.35
CA VAL A 286 -1.72 -7.82 -1.80
C VAL A 286 -2.83 -8.80 -2.18
N HIS A 287 -3.79 -8.33 -2.98
CA HIS A 287 -4.93 -9.14 -3.40
C HIS A 287 -4.83 -9.64 -4.85
N THR A 288 -4.23 -8.83 -5.72
CA THR A 288 -4.14 -9.08 -7.15
C THR A 288 -2.76 -8.65 -7.64
N VAL A 289 -2.16 -9.44 -8.51
CA VAL A 289 -0.91 -9.13 -9.22
C VAL A 289 -1.22 -9.24 -10.70
N THR A 290 -0.84 -8.23 -11.47
CA THR A 290 -0.98 -8.25 -12.93
C THR A 290 0.38 -7.98 -13.54
N LEU A 291 0.88 -8.95 -14.30
CA LEU A 291 2.17 -8.89 -14.98
C LEU A 291 1.94 -9.26 -16.45
N LEU A 292 2.00 -8.25 -17.32
CA LEU A 292 1.76 -8.38 -18.74
C LEU A 292 2.99 -7.94 -19.54
N LEU A 293 3.26 -8.67 -20.63
CA LEU A 293 4.16 -8.25 -21.71
C LEU A 293 3.33 -8.17 -23.00
N GLY A 294 2.96 -6.95 -23.38
CA GLY A 294 1.95 -6.74 -24.42
C GLY A 294 0.59 -7.27 -23.98
N ASP A 295 0.04 -8.24 -24.72
CA ASP A 295 -1.20 -8.96 -24.43
C ASP A 295 -1.00 -10.24 -23.59
N LYS A 296 0.25 -10.71 -23.47
CA LYS A 296 0.61 -11.97 -22.81
C LYS A 296 0.76 -11.80 -21.30
N VAL A 297 0.14 -12.70 -20.55
CA VAL A 297 0.37 -12.83 -19.10
C VAL A 297 1.66 -13.59 -18.88
N ILE A 298 2.55 -13.03 -18.06
CA ILE A 298 3.75 -13.73 -17.60
C ILE A 298 3.38 -14.49 -16.31
N PRO A 299 3.39 -15.83 -16.30
CA PRO A 299 3.09 -16.60 -15.10
C PRO A 299 4.17 -16.37 -14.04
N ALA A 300 3.78 -15.81 -12.90
CA ALA A 300 4.67 -15.47 -11.80
C ALA A 300 3.90 -15.46 -10.48
N THR A 301 4.56 -15.81 -9.39
CA THR A 301 4.01 -15.63 -8.04
C THR A 301 4.77 -14.50 -7.35
N ILE A 302 4.13 -13.34 -7.21
CA ILE A 302 4.72 -12.17 -6.56
C ILE A 302 4.01 -11.95 -5.23
N LEU A 303 4.76 -11.86 -4.14
CA LEU A 303 4.21 -11.69 -2.78
C LEU A 303 3.14 -12.74 -2.42
N GLY A 304 3.32 -13.98 -2.92
CA GLY A 304 2.40 -15.10 -2.67
C GLY A 304 1.12 -15.10 -3.50
N ILE A 305 0.99 -14.20 -4.48
CA ILE A 305 -0.19 -14.08 -5.35
C ILE A 305 0.23 -14.40 -6.80
N PRO A 306 -0.49 -15.30 -7.50
CA PRO A 306 -0.24 -15.58 -8.91
C PRO A 306 -0.61 -14.35 -9.77
N SER A 307 0.17 -14.10 -10.81
CA SER A 307 -0.12 -13.08 -11.80
C SER A 307 -1.33 -13.44 -12.66
N ASP A 308 -2.18 -12.45 -12.93
CA ASP A 308 -3.39 -12.60 -13.74
C ASP A 308 -3.76 -11.27 -14.42
N ARG A 309 -4.71 -11.30 -15.36
CA ARG A 309 -5.25 -10.15 -16.10
C ARG A 309 -6.27 -9.36 -15.30
N VAL A 310 -6.67 -9.88 -14.14
CA VAL A 310 -7.72 -9.31 -13.31
C VAL A 310 -7.18 -8.10 -12.54
N ILE A 311 -7.80 -6.94 -12.78
CA ILE A 311 -7.54 -5.70 -12.07
C ILE A 311 -8.79 -5.24 -11.32
N ARG A 312 -8.56 -4.44 -10.27
CA ARG A 312 -9.63 -3.95 -9.38
C ARG A 312 -9.82 -2.44 -9.48
N GLY A 313 -11.08 -2.05 -9.65
CA GLY A 313 -11.51 -0.67 -9.67
C GLY A 313 -11.62 -0.04 -8.28
N HIS A 314 -12.34 1.07 -8.22
CA HIS A 314 -12.65 1.77 -6.98
C HIS A 314 -13.59 0.90 -6.11
N ARG A 315 -13.49 1.02 -4.79
CA ARG A 315 -14.22 0.13 -3.86
C ARG A 315 -15.75 0.31 -3.92
N PHE A 316 -16.18 1.52 -4.23
CA PHE A 316 -17.58 1.93 -4.17
C PHE A 316 -18.12 2.50 -5.49
N MET A 317 -17.23 2.79 -6.44
CA MET A 317 -17.58 3.50 -7.67
C MET A 317 -17.04 2.71 -8.87
N GLY A 318 -17.71 2.82 -10.01
CA GLY A 318 -17.31 2.12 -11.22
C GLY A 318 -17.41 0.60 -11.07
N GLU A 319 -16.72 -0.11 -11.96
CA GLU A 319 -16.69 -1.56 -11.98
C GLU A 319 -15.68 -2.10 -10.95
N PRO A 320 -16.10 -3.03 -10.05
CA PRO A 320 -15.26 -3.48 -8.95
C PRO A 320 -14.06 -4.32 -9.41
N GLU A 321 -14.24 -5.13 -10.45
CA GLU A 321 -13.25 -6.08 -10.95
C GLU A 321 -13.45 -6.29 -12.45
N PHE A 322 -12.38 -6.25 -13.24
CA PHE A 322 -12.41 -6.44 -14.69
C PHE A 322 -11.04 -6.86 -15.21
N THR A 323 -10.97 -7.34 -16.45
CA THR A 323 -9.74 -7.80 -17.08
C THR A 323 -9.09 -6.72 -17.93
N ILE A 324 -7.75 -6.75 -18.01
CA ILE A 324 -6.95 -5.96 -18.95
C ILE A 324 -6.44 -6.86 -20.07
N ASP A 325 -6.63 -6.44 -21.32
CA ASP A 325 -6.28 -7.20 -22.51
C ASP A 325 -4.89 -6.93 -23.05
N HIS A 326 -4.41 -5.71 -22.87
CA HIS A 326 -3.07 -5.32 -23.28
C HIS A 326 -2.48 -4.35 -22.27
N ALA A 327 -1.19 -4.46 -22.00
CA ALA A 327 -0.48 -3.58 -21.06
C ALA A 327 -0.69 -2.09 -21.36
N ASP A 328 -0.88 -1.73 -22.63
CA ASP A 328 -1.10 -0.34 -23.07
C ASP A 328 -2.41 0.27 -22.60
N GLN A 329 -3.43 -0.54 -22.30
CA GLN A 329 -4.71 -0.06 -21.77
C GLN A 329 -4.55 0.54 -20.36
N TYR A 330 -3.45 0.23 -19.66
CA TYR A 330 -3.12 0.87 -18.40
C TYR A 330 -2.46 2.24 -18.66
N PRO A 331 -2.84 3.31 -17.93
CA PRO A 331 -3.82 3.37 -16.85
C PRO A 331 -5.26 3.69 -17.30
N GLN A 332 -5.50 3.98 -18.58
CA GLN A 332 -6.76 4.55 -19.08
C GLN A 332 -8.01 3.70 -18.72
N ILE A 333 -7.90 2.37 -18.80
CA ILE A 333 -9.00 1.46 -18.45
C ILE A 333 -9.47 1.62 -16.98
N LEU A 334 -8.57 1.97 -16.06
CA LEU A 334 -8.91 2.25 -14.66
C LEU A 334 -9.68 3.57 -14.51
N LEU A 335 -9.35 4.57 -15.32
CA LEU A 335 -10.00 5.87 -15.31
C LEU A 335 -11.46 5.73 -15.78
N GLU A 336 -11.66 5.03 -16.90
CA GLU A 336 -12.94 4.91 -17.58
C GLU A 336 -13.91 3.95 -16.87
N ARG A 337 -13.47 2.72 -16.60
CA ARG A 337 -14.33 1.67 -16.01
C ARG A 337 -14.24 1.64 -14.49
N GLY A 338 -13.02 1.73 -13.97
CA GLY A 338 -12.73 1.54 -12.55
C GLY A 338 -12.98 2.77 -11.67
N LYS A 339 -13.20 3.97 -12.24
CA LYS A 339 -13.25 5.24 -11.50
C LYS A 339 -12.03 5.43 -10.61
N VAL A 340 -10.82 5.24 -11.16
CA VAL A 340 -9.55 5.44 -10.47
C VAL A 340 -8.61 6.25 -11.33
N ILE A 341 -8.11 7.38 -10.81
CA ILE A 341 -7.04 8.14 -11.46
C ILE A 341 -5.71 7.55 -10.98
N ALA A 342 -5.09 6.61 -11.71
CA ALA A 342 -3.90 5.90 -11.20
C ALA A 342 -2.62 6.76 -11.20
N ASP A 343 -2.51 7.71 -12.13
CA ASP A 343 -1.40 8.66 -12.22
C ASP A 343 -1.43 9.65 -11.04
N TYR A 344 -0.31 9.75 -10.34
CA TYR A 344 -0.20 10.56 -9.13
C TYR A 344 -0.23 12.06 -9.44
N GLU A 345 0.54 12.51 -10.44
CA GLU A 345 0.64 13.92 -10.80
C GLU A 345 -0.64 14.42 -11.45
N GLN A 346 -1.27 13.60 -12.31
CA GLN A 346 -2.59 13.89 -12.86
C GLN A 346 -3.63 14.07 -11.76
N ARG A 347 -3.63 13.18 -10.76
CA ARG A 347 -4.57 13.25 -9.63
C ARG A 347 -4.31 14.48 -8.77
N LYS A 348 -3.04 14.79 -8.48
CA LYS A 348 -2.61 15.98 -7.72
C LYS A 348 -3.08 17.27 -8.40
N ALA A 349 -2.84 17.38 -9.71
CA ALA A 349 -3.28 18.52 -10.50
C ALA A 349 -4.81 18.68 -10.47
N LYS A 350 -5.56 17.57 -10.61
CA LYS A 350 -7.02 17.58 -10.53
C LYS A 350 -7.53 18.05 -9.17
N ILE A 351 -6.97 17.53 -8.06
CA ILE A 351 -7.36 17.93 -6.69
C ILE A 351 -7.15 19.44 -6.51
N LYS A 352 -5.99 19.95 -6.95
CA LYS A 352 -5.68 21.37 -6.86
C LYS A 352 -6.67 22.22 -7.66
N ALA A 353 -6.92 21.86 -8.92
CA ALA A 353 -7.84 22.58 -9.79
C ALA A 353 -9.28 22.58 -9.25
N ASP A 354 -9.80 21.42 -8.88
CA ASP A 354 -11.17 21.29 -8.35
C ASP A 354 -11.34 22.07 -7.04
N ALA A 355 -10.34 22.05 -6.15
CA ALA A 355 -10.39 22.75 -4.87
C ALA A 355 -10.33 24.27 -5.04
N GLN A 356 -9.48 24.76 -5.94
CA GLN A 356 -9.43 26.19 -6.29
C GLN A 356 -10.75 26.65 -6.92
N GLU A 357 -11.34 25.83 -7.79
CA GLU A 357 -12.63 26.13 -8.42
C GLU A 357 -13.77 26.17 -7.40
N ALA A 358 -13.82 25.18 -6.49
CA ALA A 358 -14.83 25.12 -5.44
C ALA A 358 -14.73 26.32 -4.48
N ALA A 359 -13.50 26.77 -4.14
CA ALA A 359 -13.28 27.95 -3.32
C ALA A 359 -13.73 29.23 -4.04
N ARG A 360 -13.38 29.38 -5.32
CA ARG A 360 -13.78 30.54 -6.13
C ARG A 360 -15.30 30.70 -6.21
N LYS A 361 -16.05 29.60 -6.35
CA LYS A 361 -17.51 29.60 -6.41
C LYS A 361 -18.19 30.15 -5.15
N ILE A 362 -17.54 30.04 -4.00
CA ILE A 362 -18.04 30.58 -2.73
C ILE A 362 -17.39 31.91 -2.33
N GLY A 363 -16.64 32.53 -3.26
CA GLY A 363 -15.92 33.79 -3.00
C GLY A 363 -14.71 33.64 -2.07
N GLY A 364 -14.23 32.41 -1.85
CA GLY A 364 -13.07 32.11 -1.01
C GLY A 364 -11.79 31.82 -1.79
N GLN A 365 -10.69 31.67 -1.07
CA GLN A 365 -9.40 31.20 -1.60
C GLN A 365 -9.06 29.85 -0.97
N ALA A 366 -8.61 28.90 -1.80
CA ALA A 366 -8.20 27.59 -1.31
C ALA A 366 -6.83 27.69 -0.60
N ASP A 367 -6.82 27.41 0.70
CA ASP A 367 -5.58 27.27 1.49
C ASP A 367 -5.03 25.84 1.32
N LEU A 368 -4.11 25.67 0.36
CA LEU A 368 -3.52 24.39 -0.02
C LEU A 368 -1.99 24.47 0.04
N SER A 369 -1.39 24.02 1.14
CA SER A 369 0.06 23.80 1.18
C SER A 369 0.45 22.60 0.32
N GLU A 370 1.69 22.60 -0.17
CA GLU A 370 2.22 21.49 -0.97
C GLU A 370 2.17 20.15 -0.22
N SER A 371 2.55 20.17 1.07
CA SER A 371 2.49 19.00 1.95
C SER A 371 1.06 18.47 2.14
N LEU A 372 0.07 19.36 2.28
CA LEU A 372 -1.33 18.97 2.39
C LEU A 372 -1.82 18.33 1.08
N LEU A 373 -1.45 18.92 -0.05
CA LEU A 373 -1.83 18.41 -1.37
C LEU A 373 -1.24 17.02 -1.63
N GLU A 374 0.03 16.80 -1.27
CA GLU A 374 0.66 15.47 -1.35
C GLU A 374 -0.03 14.44 -0.47
N GLU A 375 -0.39 14.83 0.76
CA GLU A 375 -1.09 13.92 1.68
C GLU A 375 -2.47 13.55 1.15
N VAL A 376 -3.27 14.54 0.73
CA VAL A 376 -4.62 14.30 0.19
C VAL A 376 -4.56 13.43 -1.08
N THR A 377 -3.60 13.70 -1.97
CA THR A 377 -3.40 12.90 -3.20
C THR A 377 -3.08 11.44 -2.87
N SER A 378 -2.34 11.21 -1.79
CA SER A 378 -1.97 9.86 -1.34
C SER A 378 -3.11 9.09 -0.64
N LEU A 379 -4.21 9.77 -0.29
CA LEU A 379 -5.33 9.17 0.46
C LEU A 379 -6.54 8.83 -0.41
N VAL A 380 -6.64 9.40 -1.61
CA VAL A 380 -7.84 9.30 -2.46
C VAL A 380 -7.46 8.74 -3.83
N GLU A 381 -8.29 7.82 -4.36
CA GLU A 381 -8.15 7.26 -5.71
C GLU A 381 -9.02 7.99 -6.76
N TRP A 382 -10.15 8.54 -6.32
CA TRP A 382 -11.08 9.33 -7.13
C TRP A 382 -11.48 10.60 -6.38
N PRO A 383 -10.81 11.73 -6.63
CA PRO A 383 -11.06 12.96 -5.87
C PRO A 383 -12.40 13.59 -6.25
N VAL A 384 -13.21 13.87 -5.23
CA VAL A 384 -14.43 14.67 -5.31
C VAL A 384 -14.33 15.75 -4.25
N VAL A 385 -14.36 17.01 -4.69
CA VAL A 385 -14.32 18.16 -3.78
C VAL A 385 -15.74 18.44 -3.30
N LEU A 386 -15.89 18.55 -1.97
CA LEU A 386 -17.14 18.90 -1.31
C LEU A 386 -16.98 20.26 -0.63
N THR A 387 -18.00 21.09 -0.74
CA THR A 387 -18.06 22.38 -0.06
C THR A 387 -19.04 22.28 1.10
N ALA A 388 -18.61 22.70 2.30
CA ALA A 388 -19.43 22.74 3.50
C ALA A 388 -19.35 24.12 4.15
N LYS A 389 -20.42 24.54 4.82
CA LYS A 389 -20.52 25.79 5.57
C LYS A 389 -20.71 25.47 7.05
N PHE A 390 -20.05 26.22 7.93
CA PHE A 390 -20.29 26.17 9.37
C PHE A 390 -21.17 27.35 9.78
N GLU A 391 -22.02 27.16 10.80
CA GLU A 391 -22.81 28.25 11.39
C GLU A 391 -21.92 29.19 12.22
N GLU A 392 -22.30 30.47 12.22
CA GLU A 392 -21.49 31.62 12.69
C GLU A 392 -21.14 31.55 14.20
N ASN A 393 -21.94 30.83 14.99
CA ASN A 393 -21.70 30.61 16.42
C ASN A 393 -20.61 29.57 16.75
N SER A 394 -20.01 28.93 15.73
CA SER A 394 -18.99 27.88 15.91
C SER A 394 -17.55 28.38 15.72
N SER A 395 -17.29 29.67 15.96
CA SER A 395 -16.03 30.36 15.70
C SER A 395 -14.93 30.05 16.73
N ARG A 396 -14.64 28.77 16.97
CA ARG A 396 -13.37 28.28 17.57
C ARG A 396 -13.24 26.77 17.42
N CYS A 397 -12.92 26.31 16.22
CA CYS A 397 -12.42 24.95 16.01
C CYS A 397 -11.25 24.97 15.03
N ARG A 398 -10.03 24.78 15.54
CA ARG A 398 -8.86 24.43 14.72
C ARG A 398 -9.20 23.16 13.95
N LEU A 399 -8.95 23.18 12.64
CA LEU A 399 -9.09 22.03 11.73
C LEU A 399 -8.52 20.75 12.36
N LYS A 400 -9.41 19.92 12.91
CA LYS A 400 -9.21 18.48 13.01
C LYS A 400 -10.14 17.87 11.98
N ARG A 401 -9.54 17.40 10.89
CA ARG A 401 -10.07 16.51 9.84
C ARG A 401 -11.44 15.91 10.16
N TRP A 402 -12.46 16.44 9.48
CA TRP A 402 -13.72 15.75 9.31
C TRP A 402 -13.70 15.06 7.94
N PHE A 403 -13.34 13.77 7.97
CA PHE A 403 -13.72 12.80 6.95
C PHE A 403 -14.05 11.51 7.69
N THR A 404 -15.35 11.24 7.84
CA THR A 404 -15.99 9.93 8.05
C THR A 404 -17.51 10.09 8.11
N PRO A 405 -18.31 9.08 7.73
CA PRO A 405 -18.01 7.90 6.90
C PRO A 405 -18.27 8.10 5.41
#